data_AF-A0A3D5PY95-F1
#
_entry.id   AF-A0A3D5PY95-F1
#
_cell.length_a   1.000
_cell.length_b   1.000
_cell.length_c   1.000
_cell.angle_alpha   90.00
_cell.angle_beta   90.00
_cell.angle_gamma   90.00
#
_symmetry.space_group_name_H-M   'P 1'
#
loop_
_entity.id
_entity.type
_entity.pdbx_description
1 polymer ?
#
loop_
_entity_poly.entity_id
_entity_poly.type
_entity_poly.pdbx_seq_one_letter_code
_entity_poly.pdbx_strand_id
1 'polypeptide(L)' 'MSKSSSGYDLTPLTDQQREALAKELSEEERRVLLHEGTEPPFCGGLLDTKEAGVYYCRLCDLPLFSSDAKFESGTGWPSF' A
#
# COMPACT_ATOMS: atom_id res chain seq x y z
N MET A 1 -14.67 9.29 -16.13
CA MET A 1 -14.25 10.15 -15.02
C MET A 1 -13.49 9.27 -14.05
N SER A 2 -12.22 9.58 -13.77
CA SER A 2 -11.32 8.83 -12.90
C SER A 2 -11.61 9.12 -11.42
N LYS A 3 -12.87 9.00 -10.97
CA LYS A 3 -13.20 9.17 -9.55
C LYS A 3 -13.74 7.87 -8.98
N SER A 4 -13.25 7.48 -7.81
CA SER A 4 -13.81 6.35 -7.06
C SER A 4 -15.21 6.67 -6.54
N SER A 5 -15.95 5.64 -6.14
CA SER A 5 -17.23 5.80 -5.42
C SER A 5 -17.08 6.63 -4.13
N SER A 6 -15.90 6.58 -3.51
CA SER A 6 -15.53 7.35 -2.32
C SER A 6 -15.01 8.76 -2.64
N GLY A 7 -15.01 9.18 -3.91
CA GLY A 7 -14.68 10.55 -4.33
C GLY A 7 -13.20 10.85 -4.58
N TYR A 8 -12.31 9.86 -4.47
CA TYR A 8 -10.86 10.02 -4.71
C TYR A 8 -10.55 10.06 -6.20
N ASP A 9 -9.57 10.87 -6.58
CA ASP A 9 -9.03 10.92 -7.94
C ASP A 9 -8.13 9.69 -8.19
N LEU A 10 -8.47 8.94 -9.24
CA LEU A 10 -7.82 7.72 -9.68
C LEU A 10 -7.05 7.96 -10.99
N THR A 11 -6.79 9.21 -11.35
CA THR A 11 -5.98 9.54 -12.53
C THR A 11 -4.59 8.92 -12.36
N PRO A 12 -4.14 8.07 -13.30
CA PRO A 12 -2.86 7.39 -13.16
C PRO A 12 -1.70 8.39 -13.04
N LEU A 13 -0.73 8.08 -12.19
CA LEU A 13 0.51 8.85 -12.10
C LEU A 13 1.27 8.75 -13.44
N THR A 14 1.78 9.88 -13.89
CA THR A 14 2.74 9.92 -15.01
C THR A 14 4.07 9.29 -14.59
N ASP A 15 4.87 8.85 -15.57
CA ASP A 15 6.18 8.24 -15.28
C ASP A 15 7.10 9.19 -14.50
N GLN A 16 7.06 10.49 -14.79
CA GLN A 16 7.84 11.49 -14.05
C GLN A 16 7.41 11.60 -12.58
N GLN A 17 6.10 11.56 -12.30
CA GLN A 17 5.59 11.59 -10.92
C GLN A 17 5.95 10.31 -10.19
N ARG A 18 5.82 9.14 -10.84
CA ARG A 18 6.20 7.85 -10.28
C ARG A 18 7.68 7.83 -9.89
N GLU A 19 8.55 8.31 -10.77
CA GLU A 19 9.99 8.36 -10.50
C GLU A 19 10.32 9.33 -9.38
N ALA A 20 9.66 10.50 -9.31
CA ALA A 20 9.86 11.46 -8.24
C ALA A 20 9.48 10.88 -6.86
N LEU A 21 8.31 10.25 -6.76
CA LEU A 21 7.82 9.64 -5.52
C LEU A 21 8.65 8.42 -5.12
N ALA A 22 9.16 7.66 -6.10
CA ALA A 22 10.02 6.52 -5.85
C ALA A 22 11.35 6.90 -5.16
N LYS A 23 11.83 8.15 -5.27
CA LYS A 23 13.12 8.58 -4.69
C LYS A 23 13.17 8.45 -3.17
N GLU A 24 12.02 8.52 -2.50
CA GLU A 24 11.91 8.43 -1.04
C GLU A 24 11.65 6.99 -0.56
N LEU A 25 11.52 6.03 -1.48
CA LEU A 25 11.32 4.63 -1.16
C LEU A 25 12.66 3.93 -0.90
N SER A 26 12.69 3.08 0.12
CA SER A 26 13.75 2.11 0.34
C SER A 26 13.84 1.09 -0.80
N GLU A 27 14.94 0.35 -0.87
CA GLU A 27 15.14 -0.69 -1.89
C GLU A 27 14.04 -1.77 -1.85
N GLU A 28 13.61 -2.16 -0.65
CA GLU A 28 12.57 -3.17 -0.45
C GLU A 28 11.19 -2.64 -0.88
N GLU A 29 10.84 -1.41 -0.48
CA GLU A 29 9.61 -0.76 -0.94
C GLU A 29 9.58 -0.63 -2.47
N ARG A 30 10.71 -0.28 -3.10
CA ARG A 30 10.83 -0.23 -4.56
C ARG A 30 10.65 -1.60 -5.20
N ARG A 31 11.27 -2.64 -4.65
CA ARG A 31 11.16 -4.01 -5.15
C ARG A 31 9.70 -4.48 -5.13
N VAL A 32 8.99 -4.22 -4.05
CA VAL A 32 7.58 -4.63 -3.90
C VAL A 32 6.65 -3.75 -4.75
N LEU A 33 6.74 -2.43 -4.64
CA LEU A 33 5.78 -1.50 -5.25
C LEU A 33 5.98 -1.29 -6.75
N LEU A 34 7.21 -1.34 -7.27
CA LEU A 34 7.53 -1.01 -8.66
C LEU A 34 7.93 -2.22 -9.51
N HIS A 35 8.33 -3.32 -8.87
CA HIS A 35 8.80 -4.54 -9.54
C HIS A 35 7.98 -5.78 -9.19
N GLU A 36 6.77 -5.59 -8.65
CA GLU A 36 5.82 -6.68 -8.33
C GLU A 36 6.42 -7.77 -7.42
N GLY A 37 7.38 -7.38 -6.57
CA GLY A 37 7.99 -8.28 -5.59
C GLY A 37 7.04 -8.59 -4.44
N THR A 38 7.28 -9.73 -3.77
CA THR A 38 6.59 -10.10 -2.53
C THR A 38 7.54 -9.96 -1.34
N GLU A 39 7.07 -9.39 -0.23
CA GLU A 39 7.82 -9.40 1.04
C GLU A 39 7.82 -10.81 1.66
N PRO A 40 8.87 -11.22 2.38
CA PRO A 40 8.86 -12.49 3.10
C PRO A 40 7.74 -12.56 4.15
N PRO A 41 7.14 -13.73 4.38
CA PRO A 41 6.11 -13.88 5.41
C PRO A 41 6.67 -13.55 6.80
N PHE A 42 5.83 -13.00 7.67
CA PHE A 42 6.15 -12.64 9.06
C PHE A 42 7.20 -11.53 9.23
N CYS A 43 7.57 -10.82 8.16
CA CYS A 43 8.56 -9.73 8.21
C CYS A 43 7.95 -8.32 8.06
N GLY A 44 6.68 -8.23 7.64
CA GLY A 44 6.01 -6.94 7.42
C GLY A 44 5.66 -6.23 8.73
N GLY A 45 6.07 -4.96 8.88
CA GLY A 45 5.81 -4.15 10.09
C GLY A 45 4.33 -3.84 10.36
N LEU A 46 3.45 -4.12 9.38
CA LEU A 46 1.99 -3.94 9.48
C LEU A 46 1.24 -5.22 9.84
N LEU A 47 1.94 -6.33 10.05
CA LEU A 47 1.34 -7.63 10.35
C LEU A 47 0.54 -7.56 11.66
N ASP A 48 1.17 -7.14 12.76
CA ASP A 48 0.60 -7.11 14.11
C ASP A 48 -0.12 -5.80 14.48
N THR A 49 -0.18 -4.83 13.57
CA THR A 49 -0.83 -3.55 13.84
C THR A 49 -2.34 -3.74 14.00
N LYS A 50 -2.86 -3.45 15.19
CA LYS A 50 -4.30 -3.44 15.52
C LYS A 50 -4.84 -2.02 15.77
N GLU A 51 -4.06 -1.01 15.39
CA GLU A 51 -4.46 0.37 15.54
C GLU A 51 -5.59 0.71 14.57
N ALA A 52 -6.57 1.46 15.05
CA ALA A 52 -7.66 1.95 14.22
C ALA A 52 -7.12 3.00 13.24
N GLY A 53 -7.37 2.80 11.96
CA GLY A 53 -6.85 3.68 10.91
C GLY A 53 -7.14 3.20 9.50
N VAL A 54 -6.46 3.82 8.54
CA VAL A 54 -6.60 3.52 7.11
C VAL A 54 -5.22 3.23 6.55
N TYR A 55 -5.13 2.17 5.74
CA TYR A 55 -3.94 1.78 5.02
C TYR A 55 -3.91 2.52 3.69
N TYR A 56 -2.89 3.35 3.53
CA TYR A 56 -2.67 4.16 2.33
C TYR A 56 -1.61 3.51 1.43
N CYS A 57 -1.76 3.71 0.12
CA CYS A 57 -0.72 3.38 -0.84
C CYS A 57 0.56 4.16 -0.51
N ARG A 58 1.65 3.44 -0.22
CA ARG A 58 2.93 4.05 0.14
C ARG A 58 3.54 4.94 -0.96
N LEU A 59 3.12 4.77 -2.22
CA LEU A 59 3.59 5.56 -3.36
C LEU A 59 2.77 6.84 -3.60
N CYS A 60 1.43 6.78 -3.48
CA CYS A 60 0.54 7.85 -3.94
C CYS A 60 -0.47 8.34 -2.90
N ASP A 61 -0.39 7.85 -1.67
CA ASP A 61 -1.25 8.21 -0.54
C ASP A 61 -2.76 8.02 -0.79
N LEU A 62 -3.12 7.14 -1.74
CA LEU A 62 -4.50 6.74 -1.95
C LEU A 62 -4.93 5.77 -0.83
N PRO A 63 -6.05 6.00 -0.14
CA PRO A 63 -6.56 5.05 0.85
C PRO A 63 -7.06 3.77 0.17
N LEU A 64 -6.59 2.62 0.64
CA LEU A 64 -6.89 1.31 0.06
C LEU A 64 -7.74 0.44 1.00
N PHE A 65 -7.37 0.33 2.27
CA PHE A 65 -8.02 -0.57 3.23
C PHE A 65 -8.31 0.12 4.56
N SER A 66 -9.44 -0.22 5.19
CA SER A 66 -9.72 0.17 6.58
C SER A 66 -9.16 -0.89 7.54
N SER A 67 -8.65 -0.47 8.69
CA SER A 67 -8.31 -1.39 9.78
C SER A 67 -9.50 -2.25 10.23
N ASP A 68 -10.73 -1.77 10.06
CA ASP A 68 -11.95 -2.50 10.44
C ASP A 68 -12.18 -3.76 9.59
N ALA A 69 -11.61 -3.80 8.38
CA ALA A 69 -11.67 -4.97 7.51
C ALA A 69 -10.55 -5.98 7.83
N LYS A 70 -9.52 -5.56 8.59
CA LYS A 70 -8.35 -6.40 8.88
C LYS A 70 -8.74 -7.64 9.67
N PHE A 71 -8.25 -8.80 9.24
CA PHE A 71 -8.38 -10.06 9.96
C PHE A 71 -7.09 -10.88 9.94
N GLU A 72 -6.92 -11.72 10.96
CA GLU A 72 -5.75 -12.59 11.11
C GLU A 72 -5.94 -13.88 10.29
N SER A 73 -5.33 -13.95 9.11
CA SER A 73 -5.38 -15.16 8.27
C SER A 73 -4.39 -16.24 8.72
N GLY A 74 -3.37 -15.88 9.52
CA GLY A 74 -2.31 -16.79 9.97
C GLY A 74 -1.32 -17.20 8.88
N THR A 75 -1.38 -16.57 7.71
CA THR A 75 -0.52 -16.89 6.55
C THR A 75 0.83 -16.17 6.57
N GLY A 76 1.00 -15.17 7.43
CA GLY A 76 2.22 -14.36 7.55
C GLY A 76 2.17 -13.01 6.84
N TRP A 77 1.03 -12.66 6.23
CA TRP A 77 0.78 -11.33 5.65
C TRP A 77 -0.53 -10.72 6.18
N PRO A 78 -0.59 -9.38 6.32
CA PRO A 78 -1.82 -8.71 6.72
C PRO A 78 -2.93 -8.98 5.70
N SER A 79 -4.08 -9.43 6.18
CA SER A 79 -5.28 -9.69 5.38
C SER A 79 -6.38 -8.72 5.79
N PHE A 80 -7.17 -8.27 4.81
CA PHE A 80 -8.28 -7.32 4.94
C PHE A 80 -9.49 -7.83 4.16
#